data_AF-A0AAJ2C439-F1
#
_entry.id   AF-A0AAJ2C439-F1
#
_cell.length_a   1.000
_cell.length_b   1.000
_cell.length_c   1.000
_cell.angle_alpha   90.00
_cell.angle_beta   90.00
_cell.angle_gamma   90.00
#
_symmetry.space_group_name_H-M   'P 1'
#
loop_
_entity.id
_entity.type
_entity.pdbx_description
1 polymer ?
#
loop_
_entity_poly.entity_id
_entity_poly.type
_entity_poly.pdbx_seq_one_letter_code
_entity_poly.pdbx_strand_id
1 'polypeptide(L)'
;MLKIEIRHKNENSNNKYVVVNDVEDIDSYYSDRYYPSVYIYNEDVENILTSHSFNEVGKFFSQMKFSYVFNWWESTIRFDVITNDYFENKYPAIRIDLHIEELEHWAKPWSIESVAKQFETNVVKLNNKTLKYWQDEEGILNGFGVEYFPENDLTIIDDELETVLTLLENLAVETNRDLLASIDNNSVVTFFQFPNESKTACKQYLLYFAQFLADIGVDADTEIKEELQQTLFKVIPTDKNQSLEQIRQALSVYLQAPSDNTLSTQFANNSDIAIRQWEANIFHLKSQLALVTSIIQAKETTIEMLQLSNYQYKQLLESHSDSKDKNKEDIIKGIVTVDKFETKGLTINIAEIIRRLKRTIGR
;
A
#
# COMPACT_ATOMS: atom_id res chain seq x y z
N MET A 1 -8.20 -22.58 -23.11
CA MET A 1 -8.62 -23.94 -22.74
C MET A 1 -7.53 -24.49 -21.85
N LEU A 2 -7.87 -24.72 -20.58
CA LEU A 2 -6.94 -25.19 -19.57
C LEU A 2 -6.44 -26.61 -19.89
N LYS A 3 -5.12 -26.81 -19.89
CA LYS A 3 -4.47 -28.12 -20.04
C LYS A 3 -3.62 -28.39 -18.80
N ILE A 4 -3.82 -29.55 -18.20
CA ILE A 4 -3.12 -29.96 -16.98
C ILE A 4 -2.56 -31.36 -17.19
N GLU A 5 -1.27 -31.53 -16.93
CA GLU A 5 -0.59 -32.82 -16.87
C GLU A 5 -0.02 -33.04 -15.47
N ILE A 6 -0.04 -34.30 -15.02
CA ILE A 6 0.53 -34.70 -13.74
C ILE A 6 1.72 -35.61 -14.04
N ARG A 7 2.90 -35.23 -13.56
CA ARG A 7 4.17 -35.92 -13.83
C ARG A 7 4.82 -36.40 -12.54
N HIS A 8 5.62 -37.45 -12.62
CA HIS A 8 6.39 -37.95 -11.48
C HIS A 8 7.70 -37.17 -11.34
N LYS A 9 8.06 -36.75 -10.11
CA LYS A 9 9.32 -36.04 -9.87
C LYS A 9 10.54 -36.92 -10.16
N ASN A 10 10.44 -38.23 -9.92
CA ASN A 10 11.44 -39.25 -10.23
C ASN A 10 10.74 -40.59 -10.54
N GLU A 11 11.31 -41.45 -11.38
CA GLU A 11 10.71 -42.74 -11.79
C GLU A 11 10.34 -43.66 -10.62
N ASN A 12 11.03 -43.53 -9.47
CA ASN A 12 10.80 -44.33 -8.26
C ASN A 12 10.05 -43.59 -7.14
N SER A 13 9.58 -42.36 -7.38
CA SER A 13 8.90 -41.55 -6.37
C SER A 13 7.39 -41.49 -6.61
N ASN A 14 6.63 -41.63 -5.52
CA ASN A 14 5.20 -41.34 -5.51
C ASN A 14 4.91 -39.84 -5.54
N ASN A 15 5.93 -38.98 -5.44
CA ASN A 15 5.76 -37.54 -5.50
C ASN A 15 5.47 -37.11 -6.94
N LYS A 16 4.29 -36.53 -7.13
CA LYS A 16 3.81 -35.99 -8.39
C LYS A 16 3.84 -34.47 -8.37
N TYR A 17 4.10 -33.87 -9.52
CA TYR A 17 4.07 -32.43 -9.75
C TYR A 17 3.17 -32.09 -10.94
N VAL A 18 2.78 -30.83 -11.09
CA VAL A 18 1.85 -30.39 -12.13
C VAL A 18 2.53 -29.57 -13.22
N VAL A 19 2.03 -29.75 -14.44
CA VAL A 19 2.36 -28.91 -15.59
C VAL A 19 1.05 -28.33 -16.11
N VAL A 20 0.96 -27.01 -16.17
CA VAL A 20 -0.25 -26.29 -16.58
C VAL A 20 0.08 -25.46 -17.80
N ASN A 21 -0.60 -25.72 -18.92
CA ASN A 21 -0.35 -25.06 -20.21
C ASN A 21 1.15 -24.99 -20.59
N ASP A 22 1.85 -26.13 -20.47
CA ASP A 22 3.30 -26.28 -20.75
C ASP A 22 4.24 -25.54 -19.77
N VAL A 23 3.71 -24.96 -18.69
CA VAL A 23 4.51 -24.37 -17.58
C VAL A 23 4.63 -25.39 -16.45
N GLU A 24 5.85 -25.71 -16.04
CA GLU A 24 6.12 -26.70 -14.99
C GLU A 24 6.24 -26.05 -13.61
N ASP A 25 5.53 -26.60 -12.63
CA ASP A 25 5.79 -26.34 -11.21
C ASP A 25 6.41 -27.59 -10.59
N ILE A 26 7.74 -27.70 -10.70
CA ILE A 26 8.50 -28.87 -10.22
C ILE A 26 8.39 -29.03 -8.69
N ASP A 27 8.18 -27.92 -7.98
CA ASP A 27 8.10 -27.90 -6.52
C ASP A 27 6.69 -28.23 -6.02
N SER A 28 5.67 -28.12 -6.87
CA SER A 28 4.30 -28.50 -6.57
C SER A 28 4.17 -29.90 -5.97
N TYR A 29 3.07 -30.11 -5.25
CA TYR A 29 2.69 -31.40 -4.71
C TYR A 29 1.26 -31.74 -5.11
N TYR A 30 1.09 -32.82 -5.88
CA TYR A 30 -0.23 -33.37 -6.21
C TYR A 30 -0.52 -34.63 -5.39
N SER A 31 -1.75 -34.72 -4.87
CA SER A 31 -2.27 -35.88 -4.17
C SER A 31 -3.69 -36.20 -4.60
N ASP A 32 -3.94 -37.47 -4.91
CA ASP A 32 -5.25 -38.05 -5.24
C ASP A 32 -5.77 -38.99 -4.14
N ARG A 33 -5.10 -39.03 -2.97
CA ARG A 33 -5.37 -40.02 -1.91
C ARG A 33 -6.80 -39.95 -1.35
N TYR A 34 -7.35 -38.75 -1.23
CA TYR A 34 -8.70 -38.52 -0.71
C TYR A 34 -9.58 -37.86 -1.77
N TYR A 35 -9.05 -36.82 -2.39
CA TYR A 35 -9.60 -36.10 -3.53
C TYR A 35 -8.42 -35.52 -4.32
N PRO A 36 -8.59 -35.23 -5.61
CA PRO A 36 -7.57 -34.55 -6.40
C PRO A 36 -7.25 -33.18 -5.79
N SER A 37 -6.03 -33.03 -5.27
CA SER A 37 -5.57 -31.82 -4.60
C SER A 37 -4.17 -31.45 -5.09
N VAL A 38 -3.91 -30.15 -5.19
CA VAL A 38 -2.61 -29.64 -5.58
C VAL A 38 -2.17 -28.50 -4.67
N TYR A 39 -0.89 -28.51 -4.29
CA TYR A 39 -0.21 -27.38 -3.67
C TYR A 39 0.74 -26.77 -4.72
N ILE A 40 0.55 -25.50 -5.04
CA ILE A 40 1.27 -24.73 -6.06
C ILE A 40 2.30 -23.82 -5.37
N TYR A 41 3.49 -23.74 -5.96
CA TYR A 41 4.59 -22.87 -5.54
C TYR A 41 5.06 -21.94 -6.66
N ASN A 42 4.75 -22.26 -7.93
CA ASN A 42 5.11 -21.44 -9.08
C ASN A 42 4.00 -20.40 -9.37
N GLU A 43 4.36 -19.11 -9.27
CA GLU A 43 3.47 -17.97 -9.51
C GLU A 43 2.85 -17.96 -10.92
N ASP A 44 3.58 -18.38 -11.96
CA ASP A 44 3.03 -18.46 -13.31
C ASP A 44 1.93 -19.52 -13.40
N VAL A 45 2.11 -20.65 -12.72
CA VAL A 45 1.10 -21.73 -12.66
C VAL A 45 -0.10 -21.29 -11.83
N GLU A 46 0.12 -20.62 -10.71
CA GLU A 46 -0.93 -19.99 -9.90
C GLU A 46 -1.78 -19.04 -10.75
N ASN A 47 -1.15 -18.06 -11.40
CA ASN A 47 -1.82 -17.07 -12.26
C ASN A 47 -2.63 -17.73 -13.37
N ILE A 48 -2.12 -18.79 -14.00
CA ILE A 48 -2.87 -19.51 -15.04
C ILE A 48 -4.10 -20.21 -14.44
N LEU A 49 -3.99 -20.81 -13.26
CA LEU A 49 -5.10 -21.52 -12.64
C LEU A 49 -6.16 -20.55 -12.10
N THR A 50 -5.75 -19.44 -11.46
CA THR A 50 -6.68 -18.44 -10.92
C THR A 50 -7.38 -17.64 -12.01
N SER A 51 -6.78 -17.50 -13.21
CA SER A 51 -7.44 -16.84 -14.35
C SER A 51 -8.60 -17.65 -14.97
N HIS A 52 -8.93 -18.81 -14.43
CA HIS A 52 -10.03 -19.67 -14.89
C HIS A 52 -11.14 -19.75 -13.84
N SER A 53 -12.31 -20.22 -14.26
CA SER A 53 -13.43 -20.40 -13.34
C SER A 53 -13.26 -21.60 -12.40
N PHE A 54 -13.96 -21.58 -11.26
CA PHE A 54 -13.99 -22.73 -10.35
C PHE A 54 -14.42 -24.02 -11.07
N ASN A 55 -15.38 -23.95 -11.99
CA ASN A 55 -15.83 -25.08 -12.80
C ASN A 55 -14.73 -25.64 -13.71
N GLU A 56 -13.92 -24.77 -14.32
CA GLU A 56 -12.83 -25.19 -15.21
C GLU A 56 -11.70 -25.87 -14.47
N VAL A 57 -11.24 -25.27 -13.36
CA VAL A 57 -10.21 -25.86 -12.48
C VAL A 57 -10.75 -27.11 -11.80
N GLY A 58 -12.02 -27.10 -11.41
CA GLY A 58 -12.75 -28.18 -10.75
C GLY A 58 -12.83 -29.48 -11.55
N LYS A 59 -12.58 -29.45 -12.86
CA LYS A 59 -12.48 -30.66 -13.68
C LYS A 59 -11.22 -31.48 -13.40
N PHE A 60 -10.21 -30.88 -12.77
CA PHE A 60 -8.89 -31.48 -12.56
C PHE A 60 -8.55 -31.61 -11.08
N PHE A 61 -8.90 -30.60 -10.29
CA PHE A 61 -8.61 -30.54 -8.86
C PHE A 61 -9.90 -30.24 -8.12
N SER A 62 -10.18 -30.97 -7.03
CA SER A 62 -11.20 -30.57 -6.06
C SER A 62 -10.70 -29.45 -5.14
N GLN A 63 -9.38 -29.35 -4.99
CA GLN A 63 -8.73 -28.42 -4.08
C GLN A 63 -7.40 -27.92 -4.66
N MET A 64 -7.16 -26.62 -4.56
CA MET A 64 -5.91 -25.97 -4.96
C MET A 64 -5.42 -25.07 -3.83
N LYS A 65 -4.17 -25.25 -3.42
CA LYS A 65 -3.54 -24.48 -2.34
C LYS A 65 -2.33 -23.72 -2.86
N PHE A 66 -2.16 -22.49 -2.39
CA PHE A 66 -1.00 -21.66 -2.69
C PHE A 66 -0.82 -20.63 -1.56
N SER A 67 0.37 -20.02 -1.50
CA SER A 67 0.67 -19.00 -0.50
C SER A 67 0.78 -17.64 -1.17
N TYR A 68 0.23 -16.62 -0.54
CA TYR A 68 0.26 -15.25 -1.05
C TYR A 68 0.89 -14.34 0.00
N VAL A 69 1.77 -13.45 -0.47
CA VAL A 69 2.37 -12.43 0.40
C VAL A 69 1.35 -11.31 0.57
N PHE A 70 0.63 -11.35 1.67
CA PHE A 70 -0.34 -10.34 2.03
C PHE A 70 0.22 -9.49 3.16
N ASN A 71 0.06 -8.17 3.08
CA ASN A 71 0.58 -7.26 4.09
C ASN A 71 -0.34 -7.20 5.34
N TRP A 72 -0.78 -8.36 5.84
CA TRP A 72 -1.42 -8.46 7.15
C TRP A 72 -0.34 -8.79 8.18
N TRP A 73 0.05 -7.78 8.94
CA TRP A 73 0.95 -7.95 10.08
C TRP A 73 2.25 -8.71 9.75
N GLU A 74 2.77 -8.50 8.54
CA GLU A 74 4.03 -9.05 8.05
C GLU A 74 4.06 -10.59 7.94
N SER A 75 2.91 -11.25 7.76
CA SER A 75 2.84 -12.71 7.55
C SER A 75 2.27 -13.09 6.19
N THR A 76 2.66 -14.24 5.65
CA THR A 76 2.03 -14.82 4.47
C THR A 76 0.63 -15.34 4.82
N ILE A 77 -0.31 -15.24 3.89
CA ILE A 77 -1.59 -15.97 3.98
C ILE A 77 -1.53 -17.20 3.09
N ARG A 78 -2.24 -18.25 3.50
CA ARG A 78 -2.43 -19.44 2.66
C ARG A 78 -3.83 -19.43 2.10
N PHE A 79 -3.94 -19.55 0.79
CA PHE A 79 -5.19 -19.75 0.10
C PHE A 79 -5.44 -21.24 -0.10
N ASP A 80 -6.68 -21.63 0.13
CA ASP A 80 -7.21 -22.95 -0.12
C ASP A 80 -8.49 -22.79 -0.93
N VAL A 81 -8.34 -22.87 -2.25
CA VAL A 81 -9.42 -22.76 -3.23
C VAL A 81 -10.05 -24.12 -3.41
N ILE A 82 -11.32 -24.24 -3.03
CA ILE A 82 -12.08 -25.47 -3.07
C ILE A 82 -13.17 -25.35 -4.13
N THR A 83 -13.04 -26.12 -5.20
CA THR A 83 -13.89 -25.98 -6.39
C THR A 83 -15.13 -26.87 -6.33
N ASN A 84 -15.01 -28.07 -5.74
CA ASN A 84 -16.04 -29.12 -5.73
C ASN A 84 -16.17 -29.76 -4.34
N ASP A 85 -17.07 -30.77 -4.21
CA ASP A 85 -17.34 -31.53 -2.98
C ASP A 85 -16.09 -31.90 -2.19
N TYR A 86 -15.96 -31.26 -1.02
CA TYR A 86 -14.97 -31.54 0.00
C TYR A 86 -15.71 -31.72 1.33
N PHE A 87 -15.71 -32.96 1.83
CA PHE A 87 -16.38 -33.36 3.06
C PHE A 87 -17.88 -33.01 3.14
N GLU A 88 -18.26 -31.80 3.60
CA GLU A 88 -19.65 -31.39 3.90
C GLU A 88 -20.00 -29.89 3.62
N ASN A 89 -19.09 -29.07 3.07
CA ASN A 89 -19.35 -27.62 2.92
C ASN A 89 -20.09 -27.26 1.61
N LYS A 90 -20.55 -26.00 1.52
CA LYS A 90 -21.08 -25.40 0.29
C LYS A 90 -19.92 -25.08 -0.65
N TYR A 91 -19.97 -25.58 -1.88
CA TYR A 91 -18.98 -25.35 -2.93
C TYR A 91 -19.57 -24.53 -4.09
N PRO A 92 -18.77 -23.65 -4.72
CA PRO A 92 -17.33 -23.41 -4.48
C PRO A 92 -17.05 -22.59 -3.21
N ALA A 93 -15.80 -22.61 -2.74
CA ALA A 93 -15.35 -21.79 -1.61
C ALA A 93 -13.86 -21.40 -1.73
N ILE A 94 -13.49 -20.26 -1.14
CA ILE A 94 -12.10 -19.86 -0.92
C ILE A 94 -11.89 -19.78 0.59
N ARG A 95 -11.03 -20.64 1.13
CA ARG A 95 -10.58 -20.54 2.52
C ARG A 95 -9.24 -19.83 2.58
N ILE A 96 -9.12 -18.90 3.51
CA ILE A 96 -7.90 -18.12 3.72
C ILE A 96 -7.45 -18.32 5.15
N ASP A 97 -6.25 -18.87 5.27
CA ASP A 97 -5.60 -19.13 6.53
C ASP A 97 -4.58 -18.04 6.84
N LEU A 98 -4.86 -17.33 7.93
CA LEU A 98 -4.04 -16.29 8.50
C LEU A 98 -3.00 -16.93 9.42
N HIS A 99 -2.03 -17.59 8.79
CA HIS A 99 -0.96 -18.29 9.51
C HIS A 99 0.08 -17.29 10.02
N ILE A 100 0.36 -17.32 11.32
CA ILE A 100 1.42 -16.49 11.93
C ILE A 100 2.69 -17.32 11.94
N GLU A 101 3.59 -17.07 10.98
CA GLU A 101 4.79 -17.91 10.77
C GLU A 101 5.79 -17.83 11.92
N GLU A 102 5.91 -16.65 12.55
CA GLU A 102 6.89 -16.40 13.61
C GLU A 102 6.25 -16.28 15.00
N LEU A 103 5.52 -17.32 15.43
CA LEU A 103 4.94 -17.40 16.78
C LEU A 103 5.98 -17.11 17.88
N GLU A 104 7.21 -17.59 17.68
CA GLU A 104 8.33 -17.41 18.63
C GLU A 104 8.79 -15.95 18.74
N HIS A 105 8.57 -15.14 17.71
CA HIS A 105 8.90 -13.70 17.69
C HIS A 105 7.68 -12.81 17.93
N TRP A 106 6.56 -13.39 18.35
CA TRP A 106 5.34 -12.63 18.64
C TRP A 106 5.53 -11.70 19.85
N ALA A 107 5.95 -10.46 19.57
CA ALA A 107 6.21 -9.41 20.56
C ALA A 107 5.11 -8.35 20.61
N LYS A 108 3.89 -8.68 20.15
CA LYS A 108 2.75 -7.76 20.16
C LYS A 108 2.09 -7.70 21.55
N PRO A 109 1.42 -6.58 21.90
CA PRO A 109 0.83 -6.37 23.23
C PRO A 109 -0.44 -7.20 23.50
N TRP A 110 -0.89 -8.01 22.54
CA TRP A 110 -2.03 -8.92 22.64
C TRP A 110 -1.60 -10.35 22.32
N SER A 111 -2.30 -11.34 22.86
CA SER A 111 -2.10 -12.74 22.47
C SER A 111 -2.73 -13.01 21.11
N ILE A 112 -2.28 -14.09 20.45
CA ILE A 112 -2.87 -14.56 19.19
C ILE A 112 -4.34 -14.93 19.38
N GLU A 113 -4.69 -15.51 20.53
CA GLU A 113 -6.08 -15.77 20.89
C GLU A 113 -6.92 -14.47 20.90
N SER A 114 -6.36 -13.38 21.42
CA SER A 114 -7.04 -12.08 21.40
C SER A 114 -7.24 -11.57 19.98
N VAL A 115 -6.25 -11.78 19.10
CA VAL A 115 -6.35 -11.43 17.67
C VAL A 115 -7.46 -12.21 17.00
N ALA A 116 -7.42 -13.54 17.08
CA ALA A 116 -8.41 -14.41 16.45
C ALA A 116 -9.83 -14.07 16.91
N LYS A 117 -10.02 -13.82 18.21
CA LYS A 117 -11.32 -13.47 18.78
C LYS A 117 -11.83 -12.09 18.35
N GLN A 118 -10.95 -11.09 18.28
CA GLN A 118 -11.33 -9.77 17.76
C GLN A 118 -11.61 -9.83 16.26
N PHE A 119 -10.82 -10.62 15.52
CA PHE A 119 -11.01 -10.85 14.09
C PHE A 119 -12.36 -11.53 13.82
N GLU A 120 -12.69 -12.61 14.54
CA GLU A 120 -14.00 -13.26 14.51
C GLU A 120 -15.14 -12.26 14.77
N THR A 121 -15.00 -11.43 15.81
CA THR A 121 -15.98 -10.40 16.15
C THR A 121 -16.21 -9.44 14.99
N ASN A 122 -15.15 -9.02 14.31
CA ASN A 122 -15.23 -8.11 13.18
C ASN A 122 -15.83 -8.78 11.93
N VAL A 123 -15.50 -10.04 11.66
CA VAL A 123 -16.13 -10.84 10.59
C VAL A 123 -17.64 -10.97 10.82
N VAL A 124 -18.07 -11.31 12.04
CA VAL A 124 -19.49 -11.41 12.40
C VAL A 124 -20.20 -10.06 12.27
N LYS A 125 -19.54 -8.97 12.68
CA LYS A 125 -20.08 -7.61 12.61
C LYS A 125 -20.34 -7.13 11.18
N LEU A 126 -19.55 -7.57 10.20
CA LEU A 126 -19.80 -7.28 8.79
C LEU A 126 -21.16 -7.80 8.31
N ASN A 127 -21.71 -8.83 8.98
CA ASN A 127 -22.99 -9.46 8.64
C ASN A 127 -23.07 -9.85 7.15
N ASN A 128 -21.93 -10.26 6.59
CA ASN A 128 -21.82 -10.68 5.20
C ASN A 128 -22.18 -12.17 5.09
N LYS A 129 -23.11 -12.52 4.19
CA LYS A 129 -23.56 -13.90 4.01
C LYS A 129 -22.55 -14.77 3.25
N THR A 130 -21.67 -14.16 2.46
CA THR A 130 -20.67 -14.86 1.65
C THR A 130 -19.35 -15.02 2.38
N LEU A 131 -19.16 -14.43 3.55
CA LEU A 131 -17.93 -14.52 4.32
C LEU A 131 -18.23 -15.05 5.72
N LYS A 132 -17.47 -16.06 6.17
CA LYS A 132 -17.57 -16.60 7.52
C LYS A 132 -16.22 -16.68 8.17
N TYR A 133 -16.20 -16.55 9.49
CA TYR A 133 -15.02 -16.89 10.27
C TYR A 133 -14.81 -18.39 10.24
N TRP A 134 -13.56 -18.81 10.12
CA TRP A 134 -13.13 -20.19 10.24
C TRP A 134 -11.96 -20.28 11.22
N GLN A 135 -11.88 -21.41 11.92
CA GLN A 135 -10.80 -21.77 12.81
C GLN A 135 -10.60 -23.27 12.77
N ASP A 136 -9.35 -23.71 12.93
CA ASP A 136 -9.05 -25.12 13.13
C ASP A 136 -9.63 -25.66 14.45
N GLU A 137 -10.16 -26.89 14.42
CA GLU A 137 -10.83 -27.52 15.55
C GLU A 137 -9.85 -27.90 16.67
N GLU A 138 -8.59 -28.19 16.34
CA GLU A 138 -7.57 -28.57 17.32
C GLU A 138 -6.99 -27.33 18.04
N GLY A 139 -7.19 -26.13 17.47
CA GLY A 139 -6.94 -24.87 18.16
C GLY A 139 -6.49 -23.72 17.25
N ILE A 140 -6.56 -22.50 17.78
CA ILE A 140 -6.23 -21.24 17.05
C ILE A 140 -4.81 -21.25 16.47
N LEU A 141 -3.86 -21.90 17.14
CA LEU A 141 -2.46 -21.97 16.68
C LEU A 141 -2.28 -22.80 15.40
N ASN A 142 -3.22 -23.68 15.09
CA ASN A 142 -3.20 -24.47 13.86
C ASN A 142 -3.73 -23.69 12.64
N GLY A 143 -4.41 -22.57 12.87
CA GLY A 143 -4.92 -21.69 11.82
C GLY A 143 -6.27 -21.07 12.17
N PHE A 144 -6.45 -19.84 11.74
CA PHE A 144 -7.73 -19.14 11.76
C PHE A 144 -7.81 -18.19 10.57
N GLY A 145 -9.02 -17.73 10.23
CA GLY A 145 -9.19 -16.81 9.11
C GLY A 145 -10.62 -16.77 8.63
N VAL A 146 -10.80 -16.84 7.31
CA VAL A 146 -12.13 -16.72 6.69
C VAL A 146 -12.39 -17.80 5.66
N GLU A 147 -13.66 -18.16 5.51
CA GLU A 147 -14.17 -18.95 4.39
C GLU A 147 -15.15 -18.08 3.59
N TYR A 148 -14.84 -17.89 2.32
CA TYR A 148 -15.63 -17.12 1.37
C TYR A 148 -16.36 -18.04 0.40
N PHE A 149 -17.63 -17.72 0.13
CA PHE A 149 -18.53 -18.50 -0.71
C PHE A 149 -18.94 -17.65 -1.93
N PRO A 150 -18.32 -17.87 -3.11
CA PRO A 150 -18.75 -17.22 -4.35
C PRO A 150 -20.19 -17.57 -4.70
N GLU A 151 -20.81 -16.74 -5.53
CA GLU A 151 -22.23 -16.90 -5.90
C GLU A 151 -22.49 -18.19 -6.71
N ASN A 152 -21.55 -18.55 -7.58
CA ASN A 152 -21.62 -19.76 -8.41
C ASN A 152 -20.22 -20.22 -8.87
N ASP A 153 -20.14 -21.39 -9.49
CA ASP A 153 -18.90 -22.02 -9.95
C ASP A 153 -18.38 -21.49 -11.31
N LEU A 154 -19.11 -20.60 -11.97
CA LEU A 154 -18.71 -20.02 -13.25
C LEU A 154 -17.90 -18.73 -13.08
N THR A 155 -17.77 -18.19 -11.86
CA THR A 155 -16.96 -17.00 -11.59
C THR A 155 -15.47 -17.32 -11.72
N ILE A 156 -14.70 -16.33 -12.16
CA ILE A 156 -13.23 -16.44 -12.26
C ILE A 156 -12.64 -16.36 -10.85
N ILE A 157 -11.72 -17.27 -10.54
CA ILE A 157 -11.14 -17.39 -9.20
C ILE A 157 -10.42 -16.09 -8.83
N ASP A 158 -9.67 -15.49 -9.75
CA ASP A 158 -8.91 -14.25 -9.53
C ASP A 158 -9.81 -13.07 -9.12
N ASP A 159 -10.94 -12.87 -9.80
CA ASP A 159 -11.91 -11.81 -9.47
C ASP A 159 -12.46 -11.97 -8.04
N GLU A 160 -12.71 -13.21 -7.61
CA GLU A 160 -13.15 -13.51 -6.26
C GLU A 160 -12.02 -13.34 -5.24
N LEU A 161 -10.78 -13.69 -5.59
CA LEU A 161 -9.61 -13.46 -4.74
C LEU A 161 -9.41 -11.97 -4.47
N GLU A 162 -9.48 -11.11 -5.49
CA GLU A 162 -9.39 -9.65 -5.33
C GLU A 162 -10.47 -9.12 -4.38
N THR A 163 -11.70 -9.62 -4.55
CA THR A 163 -12.84 -9.26 -3.70
C THR A 163 -12.58 -9.62 -2.24
N VAL A 164 -12.11 -10.84 -1.98
CA VAL A 164 -11.87 -11.31 -0.61
C VAL A 164 -10.64 -10.64 0.00
N LEU A 165 -9.57 -10.41 -0.76
CA LEU A 165 -8.39 -9.67 -0.32
C LEU A 165 -8.78 -8.26 0.15
N THR A 166 -9.62 -7.57 -0.61
CA THR A 166 -10.14 -6.24 -0.22
C THR A 166 -10.91 -6.30 1.10
N LEU A 167 -11.73 -7.33 1.31
CA LEU A 167 -12.45 -7.54 2.57
C LEU A 167 -11.49 -7.84 3.73
N LEU A 168 -10.46 -8.65 3.49
CA LEU A 168 -9.44 -8.99 4.47
C LEU A 168 -8.60 -7.79 4.89
N GLU A 169 -8.23 -6.91 3.96
CA GLU A 169 -7.50 -5.68 4.29
C GLU A 169 -8.28 -4.82 5.27
N ASN A 170 -9.57 -4.62 4.98
CA ASN A 170 -10.46 -3.87 5.86
C ASN A 170 -10.60 -4.54 7.23
N LEU A 171 -10.81 -5.85 7.26
CA LEU A 171 -10.89 -6.62 8.51
C LEU A 171 -9.60 -6.54 9.33
N ALA A 172 -8.44 -6.62 8.70
CA ALA A 172 -7.15 -6.53 9.36
C ALA A 172 -6.95 -5.13 9.99
N VAL A 173 -7.28 -4.07 9.25
CA VAL A 173 -7.22 -2.68 9.75
C VAL A 173 -8.16 -2.48 10.94
N GLU A 174 -9.40 -2.96 10.83
CA GLU A 174 -10.38 -2.84 11.93
C GLU A 174 -9.96 -3.64 13.16
N THR A 175 -9.48 -4.87 12.97
CA THR A 175 -9.02 -5.74 14.06
C THR A 175 -7.85 -5.12 14.79
N ASN A 176 -6.87 -4.58 14.06
CA ASN A 176 -5.75 -3.88 14.68
C ASN A 176 -6.20 -2.66 15.47
N ARG A 177 -7.07 -1.82 14.88
CA ARG A 177 -7.63 -0.64 15.56
C ARG A 177 -8.32 -1.02 16.87
N ASP A 178 -9.16 -2.05 16.84
CA ASP A 178 -9.99 -2.44 17.98
C ASP A 178 -9.13 -3.10 19.08
N LEU A 179 -8.14 -3.93 18.69
CA LEU A 179 -7.17 -4.48 19.63
C LEU A 179 -6.33 -3.38 20.28
N LEU A 180 -5.82 -2.42 19.51
CA LEU A 180 -5.07 -1.28 20.02
C LEU A 180 -5.89 -0.43 20.99
N ALA A 181 -7.19 -0.26 20.72
CA ALA A 181 -8.10 0.42 21.63
C ALA A 181 -8.32 -0.35 22.95
N SER A 182 -8.13 -1.68 22.93
CA SER A 182 -8.31 -2.57 24.09
C SER A 182 -7.04 -2.81 24.92
N ILE A 183 -5.85 -2.44 24.42
CA ILE A 183 -4.54 -2.69 25.09
C ILE A 183 -4.50 -2.12 26.51
N ASP A 184 -5.22 -1.03 26.78
CA ASP A 184 -5.06 -0.36 28.07
C ASP A 184 -6.38 0.28 28.50
N ASN A 185 -7.18 -0.48 29.26
CA ASN A 185 -8.37 0.04 29.95
C ASN A 185 -8.06 1.17 30.94
N ASN A 186 -6.78 1.51 31.15
CA ASN A 186 -6.34 2.62 31.97
C ASN A 186 -5.60 3.70 31.15
N SER A 187 -5.67 3.69 29.82
CA SER A 187 -5.04 4.73 28.99
C SER A 187 -5.85 5.07 27.74
N VAL A 188 -5.63 6.26 27.20
CA VAL A 188 -6.17 6.67 25.90
C VAL A 188 -5.07 6.51 24.85
N VAL A 189 -5.30 5.64 23.86
CA VAL A 189 -4.38 5.44 22.73
C VAL A 189 -5.03 6.01 21.45
N THR A 190 -4.26 6.73 20.65
CA THR A 190 -4.69 7.31 19.36
C THR A 190 -3.56 7.24 18.34
N PHE A 191 -3.91 7.05 17.07
CA PHE A 191 -2.96 6.94 15.97
C PHE A 191 -3.08 8.13 15.03
N PHE A 192 -1.93 8.62 14.59
CA PHE A 192 -1.86 9.71 13.63
C PHE A 192 -0.96 9.36 12.46
N GLN A 193 -1.43 9.68 11.26
CA GLN A 193 -0.63 9.70 10.05
C GLN A 193 -0.34 11.16 9.71
N PHE A 194 0.86 11.63 10.07
CA PHE A 194 1.28 13.00 9.77
C PHE A 194 2.10 13.04 8.48
N PRO A 195 1.90 14.06 7.62
CA PRO A 195 2.82 14.33 6.51
C PRO A 195 4.26 14.48 7.02
N ASN A 196 5.23 13.95 6.27
CA ASN A 196 6.64 13.94 6.71
C ASN A 196 7.17 15.35 7.00
N GLU A 197 6.67 16.35 6.27
CA GLU A 197 7.09 17.75 6.37
C GLU A 197 6.62 18.41 7.67
N SER A 198 5.47 18.00 8.21
CA SER A 198 4.86 18.58 9.43
C SER A 198 4.88 17.64 10.65
N LYS A 199 5.31 16.39 10.47
CA LYS A 199 5.34 15.34 11.51
C LYS A 199 5.97 15.79 12.83
N THR A 200 7.12 16.47 12.78
CA THR A 200 7.80 16.97 13.98
C THR A 200 6.98 18.01 14.73
N ALA A 201 6.35 18.94 14.00
CA ALA A 201 5.52 20.00 14.58
C ALA A 201 4.28 19.43 15.28
N CYS A 202 3.60 18.49 14.61
CA CYS A 202 2.43 17.82 15.17
C CYS A 202 2.77 17.02 16.44
N LYS A 203 3.91 16.33 16.45
CA LYS A 203 4.40 15.61 17.65
C LYS A 203 4.69 16.53 18.83
N GLN A 204 5.34 17.66 18.57
CA GLN A 204 5.60 18.64 19.61
C GLN A 204 4.31 19.21 20.18
N TYR A 205 3.30 19.44 19.34
CA TYR A 205 1.98 19.85 19.81
C TYR A 205 1.33 18.80 20.71
N LEU A 206 1.39 17.52 20.35
CA LEU A 206 0.88 16.44 21.19
C LEU A 206 1.59 16.34 22.55
N LEU A 207 2.90 16.64 22.63
CA LEU A 207 3.62 16.65 23.91
C LEU A 207 3.07 17.68 24.89
N TYR A 208 2.54 18.81 24.40
CA TYR A 208 1.92 19.82 25.26
C TYR A 208 0.53 19.43 25.77
N PHE A 209 -0.03 18.31 25.30
CA PHE A 209 -1.32 17.83 25.76
C PHE A 209 -1.29 17.39 27.23
N ALA A 210 -0.18 16.82 27.73
CA ALA A 210 -0.03 16.48 29.14
C ALA A 210 -0.19 17.71 30.04
N GLN A 211 0.42 18.83 29.64
CA GLN A 211 0.29 20.10 30.35
C GLN A 211 -1.14 20.65 30.27
N PHE A 212 -1.78 20.57 29.11
CA PHE A 212 -3.18 20.98 28.95
C PHE A 212 -4.12 20.17 29.87
N LEU A 213 -3.88 18.87 30.02
CA LEU A 213 -4.62 18.02 30.95
C LEU A 213 -4.40 18.47 32.41
N ALA A 214 -3.15 18.71 32.80
CA ALA A 214 -2.83 19.21 34.14
C ALA A 214 -3.53 20.54 34.44
N ASP A 215 -3.60 21.44 33.45
CA ASP A 215 -4.26 22.74 33.57
C ASP A 215 -5.78 22.63 33.79
N ILE A 216 -6.42 21.54 33.33
CA ILE A 216 -7.85 21.23 33.58
C ILE A 216 -8.04 20.27 34.77
N GLY A 217 -6.99 20.02 35.55
CA GLY A 217 -7.03 19.21 36.77
C GLY A 217 -6.90 17.70 36.55
N VAL A 218 -6.35 17.28 35.41
CA VAL A 218 -6.15 15.87 35.04
C VAL A 218 -4.65 15.57 34.95
N ASP A 219 -4.09 14.90 35.96
CA ASP A 219 -2.69 14.46 35.94
C ASP A 219 -2.52 13.18 35.09
N ALA A 220 -1.80 13.28 33.97
CA ALA A 220 -1.54 12.15 33.08
C ALA A 220 -0.13 12.20 32.47
N ASP A 221 0.46 11.03 32.26
CA ASP A 221 1.67 10.86 31.47
C ASP A 221 1.31 10.69 29.98
N THR A 222 2.23 11.09 29.10
CA THR A 222 2.07 10.87 27.65
C THR A 222 3.27 10.16 27.05
N GLU A 223 3.02 9.31 26.07
CA GLU A 223 4.02 8.55 25.34
C GLU A 223 3.76 8.70 23.84
N ILE A 224 4.82 8.98 23.07
CA ILE A 224 4.78 9.05 21.60
C ILE A 224 5.76 8.03 21.04
N LYS A 225 5.27 7.11 20.19
CA LYS A 225 6.10 6.15 19.44
C LYS A 225 5.89 6.28 17.94
N GLU A 226 6.92 5.92 17.19
CA GLU A 226 6.81 5.70 15.74
C GLU A 226 6.71 4.21 15.46
N GLU A 227 5.65 3.79 14.78
CA GLU A 227 5.45 2.41 14.35
C GLU A 227 4.87 2.41 12.94
N LEU A 228 5.47 1.66 12.01
CA LEU A 228 4.90 1.37 10.68
C LEU A 228 4.30 2.60 9.96
N GLN A 229 5.08 3.68 9.85
CA GLN A 229 4.69 4.97 9.24
C GLN A 229 3.63 5.79 10.00
N GLN A 230 3.17 5.31 11.16
CA GLN A 230 2.23 6.00 12.03
C GLN A 230 2.91 6.54 13.28
N THR A 231 2.26 7.53 13.91
CA THR A 231 2.62 8.02 15.24
C THR A 231 1.57 7.54 16.24
N LEU A 232 1.97 6.65 17.13
CA LEU A 232 1.18 6.22 18.28
C LEU A 232 1.30 7.29 19.36
N PHE A 233 0.17 7.79 19.83
CA PHE A 233 0.07 8.68 20.98
C PHE A 233 -0.73 7.99 22.08
N LYS A 234 -0.13 7.88 23.26
CA LYS A 234 -0.72 7.24 24.43
C LYS A 234 -0.76 8.21 25.60
N VAL A 235 -1.86 8.23 26.33
CA VAL A 235 -2.09 9.07 27.51
C VAL A 235 -2.51 8.19 28.68
N ILE A 236 -1.70 8.17 29.73
CA ILE A 236 -1.87 7.30 30.90
C ILE A 236 -2.23 8.20 32.10
N PRO A 237 -3.50 8.28 32.53
CA PRO A 237 -3.85 8.96 33.77
C PRO A 237 -3.10 8.38 34.96
N THR A 238 -2.66 9.27 35.84
CA THR A 238 -1.97 8.91 37.08
C THR A 238 -2.94 8.29 38.09
N ASP A 239 -4.20 8.74 38.09
CA ASP A 239 -5.29 8.17 38.89
C ASP A 239 -6.20 7.30 38.03
N LYS A 240 -6.31 6.02 38.39
CA LYS A 240 -7.18 5.03 37.70
C LYS A 240 -8.67 5.33 37.83
N ASN A 241 -9.07 6.23 38.73
CA ASN A 241 -10.45 6.68 38.87
C ASN A 241 -10.80 7.85 37.93
N GLN A 242 -9.80 8.47 37.28
CA GLN A 242 -10.08 9.48 36.25
C GLN A 242 -10.76 8.84 35.05
N SER A 243 -11.75 9.52 34.51
CA SER A 243 -12.50 9.01 33.37
C SER A 243 -11.66 9.14 32.10
N LEU A 244 -11.31 8.00 31.49
CA LEU A 244 -10.70 7.98 30.15
C LEU A 244 -11.54 8.72 29.11
N GLU A 245 -12.86 8.75 29.30
CA GLU A 245 -13.78 9.48 28.42
C GLU A 245 -13.56 11.00 28.50
N GLN A 246 -13.26 11.54 29.69
CA GLN A 246 -12.91 12.96 29.83
C GLN A 246 -11.59 13.27 29.10
N ILE A 247 -10.60 12.38 29.18
CA ILE A 247 -9.33 12.54 28.45
C ILE A 247 -9.56 12.49 26.94
N ARG A 248 -10.42 11.59 26.45
CA ARG A 248 -10.80 11.51 25.02
C ARG A 248 -11.47 12.80 24.55
N GLN A 249 -12.41 13.33 25.32
CA GLN A 249 -13.09 14.58 25.00
C GLN A 249 -12.12 15.77 25.01
N ALA A 250 -11.27 15.85 26.02
CA ALA A 250 -10.21 16.85 26.12
C ALA A 250 -9.27 16.79 24.92
N LEU A 251 -8.85 15.59 24.50
CA LEU A 251 -8.00 15.39 23.33
C LEU A 251 -8.71 15.84 22.04
N SER A 252 -10.00 15.52 21.87
CA SER A 252 -10.76 15.98 20.71
C SER A 252 -10.83 17.50 20.62
N VAL A 253 -11.13 18.17 21.74
CA VAL A 253 -11.15 19.64 21.80
C VAL A 253 -9.77 20.22 21.50
N TYR A 254 -8.73 19.64 22.10
CA TYR A 254 -7.35 20.06 21.91
C TYR A 254 -6.90 19.99 20.44
N LEU A 255 -7.20 18.88 19.75
CA LEU A 255 -6.83 18.68 18.35
C LEU A 255 -7.59 19.58 17.38
N GLN A 256 -8.81 19.97 17.71
CA GLN A 256 -9.63 20.86 16.88
C GLN A 256 -9.24 22.33 17.03
N ALA A 257 -8.66 22.72 18.16
CA ALA A 257 -8.40 24.12 18.49
C ALA A 257 -7.55 24.89 17.45
N PRO A 258 -6.50 24.32 16.83
CA PRO A 258 -5.76 25.02 15.78
C PRO A 258 -6.63 25.39 14.56
N SER A 259 -7.68 24.62 14.27
CA SER A 259 -8.55 24.84 13.12
C SER A 259 -9.72 25.80 13.43
N ASP A 260 -9.97 26.08 14.70
CA ASP A 260 -11.05 26.97 15.12
C ASP A 260 -10.59 28.43 15.09
N ASN A 261 -11.17 29.20 14.18
CA ASN A 261 -10.88 30.63 14.04
C ASN A 261 -11.57 31.50 15.09
N THR A 262 -12.58 30.97 15.79
CA THR A 262 -13.35 31.68 16.81
C THR A 262 -12.65 31.67 18.18
N LEU A 263 -11.82 30.66 18.45
CA LEU A 263 -11.11 30.48 19.72
C LEU A 263 -10.26 31.70 20.12
N SER A 264 -9.54 32.32 19.18
CA SER A 264 -8.75 33.54 19.43
C SER A 264 -9.59 34.69 19.98
N THR A 265 -10.83 34.83 19.52
CA THR A 265 -11.76 35.88 20.01
C THR A 265 -12.32 35.56 21.38
N GLN A 266 -12.49 34.28 21.70
CA GLN A 266 -12.93 33.82 23.02
C GLN A 266 -11.81 33.99 24.07
N PHE A 267 -10.55 33.77 23.68
CA PHE A 267 -9.38 33.93 24.53
C PHE A 267 -9.02 35.39 24.83
N ALA A 268 -9.36 36.33 23.94
CA ALA A 268 -9.03 37.75 24.09
C ALA A 268 -9.50 38.33 25.43
N ASN A 269 -10.67 37.90 25.93
CA ASN A 269 -11.28 38.40 27.16
C ASN A 269 -10.93 37.54 28.40
N ASN A 270 -10.11 36.50 28.25
CA ASN A 270 -9.77 35.60 29.34
C ASN A 270 -8.34 35.88 29.86
N SER A 271 -8.20 36.06 31.17
CA SER A 271 -6.93 36.33 31.84
C SER A 271 -6.30 35.07 32.47
N ASP A 272 -6.95 33.91 32.34
CA ASP A 272 -6.43 32.66 32.88
C ASP A 272 -5.11 32.27 32.19
N ILE A 273 -4.09 31.99 33.01
CA ILE A 273 -2.75 31.63 32.56
C ILE A 273 -2.77 30.33 31.74
N ALA A 274 -3.59 29.36 32.14
CA ALA A 274 -3.74 28.09 31.41
C ALA A 274 -4.24 28.34 29.99
N ILE A 275 -5.23 29.22 29.84
CA ILE A 275 -5.78 29.58 28.53
C ILE A 275 -4.74 30.31 27.68
N ARG A 276 -3.94 31.20 28.28
CA ARG A 276 -2.83 31.88 27.56
C ARG A 276 -1.73 30.93 27.14
N GLN A 277 -1.42 29.93 27.96
CA GLN A 277 -0.45 28.89 27.63
C GLN A 277 -0.95 28.01 26.47
N TRP A 278 -2.22 27.61 26.50
CA TRP A 278 -2.82 26.86 25.41
C TRP A 278 -2.88 27.67 24.11
N GLU A 279 -3.27 28.95 24.19
CA GLU A 279 -3.22 29.90 23.07
C GLU A 279 -1.82 29.98 22.47
N ALA A 280 -0.78 30.13 23.30
CA ALA A 280 0.61 30.15 22.86
C ALA A 280 1.03 28.85 22.15
N ASN A 281 0.62 27.69 22.66
CA ASN A 281 0.90 26.39 22.04
C ASN A 281 0.22 26.26 20.66
N ILE A 282 -1.02 26.74 20.53
CA ILE A 282 -1.74 26.77 19.25
C ILE A 282 -1.03 27.69 18.25
N PHE A 283 -0.65 28.90 18.67
CA PHE A 283 0.10 29.84 17.82
C PHE A 283 1.45 29.28 17.39
N HIS A 284 2.14 28.59 18.30
CA HIS A 284 3.41 27.94 17.99
C HIS A 284 3.25 26.89 16.89
N LEU A 285 2.26 25.99 17.00
CA LEU A 285 1.95 25.02 15.96
C LEU A 285 1.62 25.70 14.63
N LYS A 286 0.74 26.71 14.64
CA LYS A 286 0.37 27.46 13.42
C LYS A 286 1.58 28.09 12.74
N SER A 287 2.50 28.65 13.52
CA SER A 287 3.74 29.23 13.02
C SER A 287 4.64 28.17 12.37
N GLN A 288 4.80 27.01 13.01
CA GLN A 288 5.57 25.90 12.45
C GLN A 288 4.96 25.38 11.14
N LEU A 289 3.63 25.22 11.09
CA LEU A 289 2.94 24.78 9.87
C LEU A 289 3.05 25.80 8.74
N ALA A 290 2.91 27.10 9.03
CA ALA A 290 3.09 28.16 8.04
C ALA A 290 4.53 28.18 7.48
N LEU A 291 5.53 27.93 8.32
CA LEU A 291 6.92 27.79 7.89
C LEU A 291 7.10 26.58 6.98
N VAL A 292 6.55 25.42 7.34
CA VAL A 292 6.57 24.21 6.51
C VAL A 292 5.96 24.47 5.13
N THR A 293 4.77 25.09 5.08
CA THR A 293 4.12 25.46 3.82
C THR A 293 4.98 26.40 2.98
N SER A 294 5.62 27.39 3.59
CA SER A 294 6.51 28.32 2.89
C SER A 294 7.73 27.61 2.29
N ILE A 295 8.29 26.62 3.01
CA ILE A 295 9.40 25.80 2.52
C ILE A 295 8.96 24.94 1.34
N ILE A 296 7.77 24.34 1.39
CA ILE A 296 7.22 23.53 0.29
C ILE A 296 7.06 24.41 -0.96
N GLN A 297 6.42 25.57 -0.84
CA GLN A 297 6.24 26.50 -1.96
C GLN A 297 7.57 26.96 -2.57
N ALA A 298 8.58 27.23 -1.73
CA ALA A 298 9.91 27.59 -2.21
C ALA A 298 10.61 26.43 -2.96
N LYS A 299 10.43 25.18 -2.50
CA LYS A 299 10.95 23.99 -3.18
C LYS A 299 10.27 23.78 -4.53
N GLU A 300 8.95 23.90 -4.60
CA GLU A 300 8.18 23.78 -5.84
C GLU A 300 8.61 24.85 -6.86
N THR A 301 8.69 26.11 -6.42
CA THR A 301 9.17 27.22 -7.24
C THR A 301 10.59 26.98 -7.77
N THR A 302 11.47 26.38 -6.94
CA THR A 302 12.83 26.01 -7.35
C THR A 302 12.82 24.88 -8.38
N ILE A 303 11.97 23.87 -8.21
CA ILE A 303 11.80 22.76 -9.17
C ILE A 303 11.33 23.30 -10.52
N GLU A 304 10.32 24.17 -10.53
CA GLU A 304 9.82 24.80 -11.76
C GLU A 304 10.91 25.62 -12.47
N MET A 305 11.68 26.41 -11.72
CA MET A 305 12.82 27.15 -12.27
C MET A 305 13.88 26.23 -12.88
N LEU A 306 14.22 25.11 -12.21
CA LEU A 306 15.19 24.14 -12.71
C LEU A 306 14.67 23.43 -13.97
N GLN A 307 13.38 23.10 -14.03
CA GLN A 307 12.75 22.51 -15.20
C GLN A 307 12.75 23.47 -16.39
N LEU A 308 12.41 24.73 -16.17
CA LEU A 308 12.45 25.78 -17.20
C LEU A 308 13.89 25.98 -17.72
N SER A 309 14.87 26.04 -16.82
CA SER A 309 16.28 26.15 -17.17
C SER A 309 16.74 24.96 -18.02
N ASN A 310 16.43 23.73 -17.61
CA ASN A 310 16.73 22.52 -18.37
C ASN A 310 16.07 22.52 -19.77
N TYR A 311 14.82 22.98 -19.85
CA TYR A 311 14.12 23.12 -21.14
C TYR A 311 14.82 24.13 -22.06
N GLN A 312 15.20 25.29 -21.53
CA GLN A 312 15.96 26.30 -22.28
C GLN A 312 17.32 25.77 -22.75
N TYR A 313 18.05 25.04 -21.89
CA TYR A 313 19.30 24.40 -22.27
C TYR A 313 19.13 23.39 -23.41
N LYS A 314 18.09 22.55 -23.35
CA LYS A 314 17.78 21.60 -24.44
C LYS A 314 17.51 22.31 -25.76
N GLN A 315 16.67 23.36 -25.76
CA GLN A 315 16.41 24.14 -26.97
C GLN A 315 17.68 24.80 -27.54
N LEU A 316 18.56 25.32 -26.69
CA LEU A 316 19.82 25.91 -27.14
C LEU A 316 20.72 24.86 -27.79
N LEU A 317 20.83 23.66 -27.21
CA LEU A 317 21.61 22.57 -27.76
C LEU A 317 21.06 22.08 -29.11
N GLU A 318 19.74 21.91 -29.22
CA GLU A 318 19.06 21.50 -30.46
C GLU A 318 19.21 22.56 -31.57
N SER A 319 19.11 23.84 -31.22
CA SER A 319 19.31 24.95 -32.18
C SER A 319 20.74 25.00 -32.73
N HIS A 320 21.73 24.55 -31.96
CA HIS A 320 23.13 24.51 -32.38
C HIS A 320 23.43 23.32 -33.30
N SER A 321 22.75 22.17 -33.14
CA SER A 321 22.89 21.04 -34.07
C SER A 321 22.37 21.36 -35.48
N ASP A 322 21.23 22.05 -35.59
CA ASP A 322 20.63 22.39 -36.90
C ASP A 322 21.46 23.41 -37.71
N SER A 323 22.35 24.15 -37.07
CA SER A 323 23.19 25.16 -37.74
C SER A 323 24.37 24.55 -38.51
N LYS A 324 24.83 23.33 -38.14
CA LYS A 324 25.97 22.67 -38.80
C LYS A 324 25.60 21.99 -40.13
N ASP A 325 24.36 21.53 -40.28
CA ASP A 325 23.92 20.80 -41.48
C ASP A 325 23.43 21.70 -42.64
N LYS A 326 23.11 22.97 -42.37
CA LYS A 326 22.60 23.89 -43.42
C LYS A 326 23.64 24.26 -44.51
N ASN A 327 24.93 24.03 -44.26
CA ASN A 327 26.01 24.41 -45.18
C ASN A 327 26.44 23.29 -46.14
N LYS A 328 25.85 22.09 -46.04
CA LYS A 328 26.23 20.94 -46.86
C LYS A 328 25.05 20.43 -47.68
N GLU A 329 25.33 20.01 -48.91
CA GLU A 329 24.36 19.32 -49.76
C GLU A 329 25.01 18.15 -50.51
N ASP A 330 24.33 17.01 -50.52
CA ASP A 330 24.70 15.85 -51.33
C ASP A 330 24.25 16.02 -52.79
N ILE A 331 25.22 16.02 -53.71
CA ILE A 331 24.94 15.97 -55.15
C ILE A 331 24.52 14.55 -55.53
N ILE A 332 25.25 13.55 -55.04
CA ILE A 332 24.97 12.12 -55.16
C ILE A 332 24.98 11.56 -53.75
N LYS A 333 23.83 11.02 -53.32
CA LYS A 333 23.58 10.59 -51.94
C LYS A 333 24.68 9.62 -51.47
N GLY A 334 25.49 10.04 -50.51
CA GLY A 334 26.59 9.24 -49.93
C GLY A 334 27.88 9.11 -50.75
N ILE A 335 28.03 9.82 -51.89
CA ILE A 335 29.23 9.74 -52.73
C ILE A 335 29.92 11.10 -52.88
N VAL A 336 29.16 12.19 -53.03
CA VAL A 336 29.73 13.54 -53.22
C VAL A 336 28.90 14.56 -52.45
N THR A 337 29.50 15.14 -51.41
CA THR A 337 28.94 16.25 -50.62
C THR A 337 29.68 17.53 -50.97
N VAL A 338 28.95 18.61 -51.23
CA VAL A 338 29.53 19.91 -51.55
C VAL A 338 29.26 20.91 -50.44
N ASP A 339 30.31 21.62 -50.06
CA ASP A 339 30.34 22.64 -49.02
C ASP A 339 30.57 24.03 -49.64
N LYS A 340 30.50 25.06 -48.81
CA LYS A 340 30.81 26.45 -49.15
C LYS A 340 32.27 26.58 -49.61
N PHE A 341 32.49 27.21 -50.76
CA PHE A 341 33.83 27.44 -51.30
C PHE A 341 34.26 28.90 -51.03
N GLU A 342 35.41 29.07 -50.37
CA GLU A 342 35.97 30.39 -50.02
C GLU A 342 37.37 30.57 -50.59
N THR A 343 37.58 31.70 -51.28
CA THR A 343 38.91 32.17 -51.71
C THR A 343 39.09 33.64 -51.29
N LYS A 344 40.33 34.16 -51.34
CA LYS A 344 40.64 35.53 -50.92
C LYS A 344 39.84 36.57 -51.73
N GLY A 345 38.74 37.03 -51.13
CA GLY A 345 37.86 38.07 -51.67
C GLY A 345 36.52 37.57 -52.22
N LEU A 346 36.24 36.26 -52.21
CA LEU A 346 34.99 35.71 -52.75
C LEU A 346 34.51 34.47 -51.97
N THR A 347 33.24 34.49 -51.60
CA THR A 347 32.55 33.38 -50.92
C THR A 347 31.38 32.92 -51.78
N ILE A 348 31.42 31.68 -52.25
CA ILE A 348 30.34 31.09 -53.06
C ILE A 348 29.72 29.93 -52.29
N ASN A 349 28.42 30.03 -52.01
CA ASN A 349 27.65 28.93 -51.44
C ASN A 349 27.18 27.99 -52.55
N ILE A 350 28.03 27.02 -52.89
CA ILE A 350 27.78 26.07 -53.98
C ILE A 350 26.58 25.16 -53.65
N ALA A 351 26.38 24.80 -52.38
CA ALA A 351 25.25 24.00 -51.93
C ALA A 351 23.90 24.68 -52.27
N GLU A 352 23.77 25.98 -52.00
CA GLU A 352 22.55 26.76 -52.31
C GLU A 352 22.34 26.96 -53.82
N ILE A 353 23.41 27.11 -54.60
CA ILE A 353 23.34 27.21 -56.07
C ILE A 353 22.79 25.90 -56.67
N ILE A 354 23.26 24.75 -56.16
CA ILE A 354 22.83 23.44 -56.63
C ILE A 354 21.36 23.17 -56.25
N ARG A 355 20.91 23.54 -55.04
CA ARG A 355 19.49 23.49 -54.65
C ARG A 355 18.60 24.20 -55.67
N ARG A 356 19.00 25.40 -56.08
CA ARG A 356 18.24 26.24 -57.02
C ARG A 356 18.27 25.70 -58.44
N LEU A 357 19.40 25.14 -58.88
CA LEU A 357 19.50 24.48 -60.18
C LEU A 357 18.66 23.20 -60.25
N LYS A 358 18.69 22.34 -59.22
CA LYS A 358 17.81 21.14 -59.13
C LYS A 358 16.34 21.52 -59.22
N ARG A 359 15.92 22.61 -58.56
CA ARG A 359 14.53 23.13 -58.64
C ARG A 359 14.12 23.64 -60.03
N THR A 360 15.09 24.02 -60.86
CA THR A 360 14.84 24.60 -62.18
C THR A 360 14.92 23.55 -63.30
N ILE A 361 15.79 22.55 -63.15
CA ILE A 361 15.98 21.45 -64.11
C ILE A 361 15.03 20.28 -63.83
N GLY A 362 14.54 20.12 -62.60
CA GLY A 362 13.54 19.12 -62.22
C GLY A 362 12.09 19.54 -62.49
N ARG A 363 11.86 20.44 -63.45
CA ARG A 363 10.53 20.92 -63.85
C ARG A 363 10.27 20.62 -65.32
#